data_AF-A0A939C4G4-F1
#
_entry.id   AF-A0A939C4G4-F1
#
_cell.length_a   1.000
_cell.length_b   1.000
_cell.length_c   1.000
_cell.angle_alpha   90.00
_cell.angle_beta   90.00
_cell.angle_gamma   90.00
#
_symmetry.space_group_name_H-M   'P 1'
#
loop_
_entity.id
_entity.type
_entity.pdbx_description
1 polymer ?
#
loop_
_entity_poly.entity_id
_entity_poly.type
_entity_poly.pdbx_seq_one_letter_code
_entity_poly.pdbx_strand_id
1 'polypeptide(L)'
;IDDSGNMAWNKTYGGLESDKAYAVTATAGGCIAAGDTRSKGEGESDAWIIKVDANGELVWERTVGGEGFDMPTCISVSNSQGLLVGGFTFSFGNGQRDFWLFKVDESGNVSWSCTVGRSNYEEAYAALEVAENEYAMAGWTNSIGQGYYDFYVVKISVENGEDWTAAYNFVISAFILSAIVIAALVGMFLLIRRYVNQKISRQNVNEV
;
A
#
# COMPACT_ATOMS: atom_id res chain seq x y z
N ILE A 1 -21.12 -8.56 23.99
CA ILE A 1 -22.11 -9.15 24.93
C ILE A 1 -21.35 -9.60 26.17
N ASP A 2 -21.92 -9.46 27.35
CA ASP A 2 -21.33 -10.03 28.56
C ASP A 2 -21.38 -11.57 28.50
N ASP A 3 -20.77 -12.25 29.47
CA ASP A 3 -20.74 -13.71 29.54
C ASP A 3 -22.13 -14.34 29.70
N SER A 4 -23.15 -13.53 30.00
CA SER A 4 -24.56 -13.92 30.10
C SER A 4 -25.36 -13.61 28.82
N GLY A 5 -24.70 -13.10 27.78
CA GLY A 5 -25.34 -12.76 26.50
C GLY A 5 -26.02 -11.39 26.47
N ASN A 6 -25.91 -10.57 27.52
CA ASN A 6 -26.49 -9.23 27.54
C ASN A 6 -25.61 -8.23 26.79
N MET A 7 -26.22 -7.16 26.30
CA MET A 7 -25.48 -6.04 25.70
C MET A 7 -24.69 -5.29 26.78
N ALA A 8 -23.36 -5.25 26.65
CA ALA A 8 -22.50 -4.54 27.59
C ALA A 8 -22.68 -3.01 27.48
N TRP A 9 -22.67 -2.49 26.26
CA TRP A 9 -22.98 -1.11 25.93
C TRP A 9 -23.44 -0.99 24.47
N ASN A 10 -24.12 0.10 24.14
CA ASN A 10 -24.37 0.55 22.78
C ASN A 10 -24.18 2.06 22.70
N LYS A 11 -23.49 2.52 21.66
CA LYS A 11 -23.24 3.92 21.37
C LYS A 11 -23.19 4.13 19.87
N THR A 12 -23.49 5.34 19.44
CA THR A 12 -23.30 5.79 18.06
C THR A 12 -22.15 6.77 18.02
N TYR A 13 -21.34 6.69 16.97
CA TYR A 13 -20.26 7.62 16.70
C TYR A 13 -20.53 8.21 15.33
N GLY A 14 -20.39 9.53 15.18
CA GLY A 14 -20.66 10.22 13.92
C GLY A 14 -21.09 11.67 14.13
N GLY A 15 -21.61 12.27 13.06
CA GLY A 15 -22.19 13.62 13.04
C GLY A 15 -23.63 13.61 12.52
N LEU A 16 -23.99 14.66 11.79
CA LEU A 16 -25.33 14.83 11.21
C LEU A 16 -25.49 14.15 9.85
N GLU A 17 -24.39 13.70 9.24
CA GLU A 17 -24.39 13.02 7.94
C GLU A 17 -24.26 11.50 8.08
N SER A 18 -23.99 10.82 6.97
CA SER A 18 -23.81 9.37 6.94
C SER A 18 -22.43 8.99 7.46
N ASP A 19 -22.39 8.17 8.50
CA ASP A 19 -21.17 7.57 9.03
C ASP A 19 -21.39 6.07 9.20
N LYS A 20 -20.51 5.26 8.62
CA LYS A 20 -20.66 3.81 8.51
C LYS A 20 -19.41 3.11 8.98
N ALA A 21 -19.55 2.03 9.72
CA ALA A 21 -18.46 1.13 10.08
C ALA A 21 -18.57 -0.17 9.27
N TYR A 22 -17.46 -0.64 8.70
CA TYR A 22 -17.39 -1.87 7.91
C TYR A 22 -16.53 -2.96 8.55
N ALA A 23 -15.53 -2.54 9.34
CA ALA A 23 -14.57 -3.47 9.94
C ALA A 23 -14.29 -3.10 11.40
N VAL A 24 -13.97 -4.11 12.22
CA VAL A 24 -13.61 -3.93 13.63
C VAL A 24 -12.56 -4.96 14.04
N THR A 25 -11.63 -4.56 14.90
CA THR A 25 -10.66 -5.44 15.54
C THR A 25 -10.55 -5.14 17.04
N ALA A 26 -10.24 -6.18 17.83
CA ALA A 26 -10.02 -6.03 19.26
C ALA A 26 -8.66 -5.39 19.55
N THR A 27 -8.58 -4.69 20.68
CA THR A 27 -7.33 -4.22 21.29
C THR A 27 -7.28 -4.69 22.75
N ALA A 28 -6.14 -4.53 23.42
CA ALA A 28 -6.00 -4.94 24.82
C ALA A 28 -7.01 -4.26 25.80
N GLY A 29 -7.62 -3.13 25.42
CA GLY A 29 -8.50 -2.35 26.29
C GLY A 29 -9.77 -1.84 25.62
N GLY A 30 -10.20 -2.43 24.51
CA GLY A 30 -11.35 -1.98 23.75
C GLY A 30 -11.31 -2.47 22.30
N CYS A 31 -11.78 -1.69 21.35
CA CYS A 31 -11.72 -2.04 19.92
C CYS A 31 -11.38 -0.85 19.04
N ILE A 32 -10.96 -1.16 17.81
CA ILE A 32 -10.77 -0.18 16.75
C ILE A 32 -11.72 -0.56 15.62
N ALA A 33 -12.48 0.40 15.13
CA ALA A 33 -13.38 0.25 14.00
C ALA A 33 -12.93 1.16 12.85
N ALA A 34 -13.15 0.70 11.62
CA ALA A 34 -12.90 1.45 10.40
C ALA A 34 -14.15 1.45 9.51
N GLY A 35 -14.40 2.58 8.87
CA GLY A 35 -15.39 2.72 7.81
C GLY A 35 -15.33 4.11 7.18
N ASP A 36 -16.44 4.64 6.66
CA ASP A 36 -16.47 5.96 6.03
C ASP A 36 -17.28 6.98 6.82
N THR A 37 -16.91 8.25 6.71
CA THR A 37 -17.60 9.39 7.32
C THR A 37 -17.85 10.46 6.26
N ARG A 38 -19.10 10.94 6.18
CA ARG A 38 -19.43 12.20 5.47
C ARG A 38 -19.50 13.39 6.41
N SER A 39 -19.47 13.15 7.71
CA SER A 39 -19.56 14.20 8.73
C SER A 39 -18.24 14.94 8.99
N LYS A 40 -17.12 14.43 8.47
CA LYS A 40 -15.74 14.84 8.78
C LYS A 40 -14.85 14.55 7.56
N GLY A 41 -13.70 15.21 7.48
CA GLY A 41 -12.75 15.01 6.40
C GLY A 41 -12.74 16.12 5.36
N GLU A 42 -12.00 15.90 4.29
CA GLU A 42 -11.77 16.85 3.19
C GLU A 42 -12.61 16.53 1.95
N GLY A 43 -13.08 15.28 1.80
CA GLY A 43 -13.81 14.79 0.64
C GLY A 43 -15.31 14.59 0.83
N GLU A 44 -15.93 13.96 -0.17
CA GLU A 44 -17.36 13.57 -0.11
C GLU A 44 -17.63 12.46 0.91
N SER A 45 -16.61 11.64 1.20
CA SER A 45 -16.60 10.68 2.30
C SER A 45 -15.19 10.18 2.53
N ASP A 46 -14.67 10.31 3.74
CA ASP A 46 -13.29 9.90 4.05
C ASP A 46 -13.23 8.62 4.88
N ALA A 47 -12.10 7.91 4.84
CA ALA A 47 -11.87 6.81 5.74
C ALA A 47 -11.81 7.32 7.17
N TRP A 48 -12.59 6.69 8.04
CA TRP A 48 -12.71 7.03 9.44
C TRP A 48 -12.33 5.85 10.31
N ILE A 49 -11.33 6.07 11.16
CA ILE A 49 -10.84 5.09 12.11
C ILE A 49 -11.10 5.63 13.51
N ILE A 50 -11.80 4.84 14.32
CA ILE A 50 -12.05 5.16 15.73
C ILE A 50 -11.47 4.08 16.63
N LYS A 51 -10.86 4.51 17.73
CA LYS A 51 -10.51 3.65 18.86
C LYS A 51 -11.43 3.97 20.01
N VAL A 52 -12.04 2.94 20.58
CA VAL A 52 -12.89 3.05 21.76
C VAL A 52 -12.37 2.14 22.86
N ASP A 53 -12.59 2.52 24.11
CA ASP A 53 -12.21 1.71 25.27
C ASP A 53 -13.24 0.60 25.55
N ALA A 54 -13.01 -0.16 26.62
CA ALA A 54 -13.87 -1.28 27.02
C ALA A 54 -15.32 -0.85 27.38
N ASN A 55 -15.53 0.42 27.70
CA ASN A 55 -16.84 1.01 28.00
C ASN A 55 -17.46 1.70 26.78
N GLY A 56 -16.79 1.66 25.62
CA GLY A 56 -17.18 2.38 24.42
C GLY A 56 -16.93 3.89 24.53
N GLU A 57 -16.06 4.37 25.41
CA GLU A 57 -15.63 5.78 25.34
C GLU A 57 -14.63 5.98 24.21
N LEU A 58 -14.79 7.07 23.46
CA LEU A 58 -13.88 7.41 22.37
C LEU A 58 -12.50 7.75 22.94
N VAL A 59 -11.48 6.99 22.53
CA VAL A 59 -10.08 7.21 22.91
C VAL A 59 -9.42 8.16 21.90
N TRP A 60 -9.58 7.86 20.61
CA TRP A 60 -9.16 8.73 19.53
C TRP A 60 -9.93 8.42 18.25
N GLU A 61 -9.91 9.37 17.32
CA GLU A 61 -10.43 9.21 15.97
C GLU A 61 -9.53 9.88 14.93
N ARG A 62 -9.54 9.34 13.70
CA ARG A 62 -8.74 9.82 12.58
C ARG A 62 -9.53 9.73 11.29
N THR A 63 -9.48 10.80 10.50
CA THR A 63 -9.95 10.83 9.11
C THR A 63 -8.75 10.80 8.18
N VAL A 64 -8.83 9.94 7.17
CA VAL A 64 -7.79 9.79 6.14
C VAL A 64 -8.49 9.75 4.79
N GLY A 65 -8.13 10.63 3.87
CA GLY A 65 -8.80 10.73 2.58
C GLY A 65 -8.28 11.92 1.78
N GLY A 66 -8.88 12.13 0.62
CA GLY A 66 -8.65 13.26 -0.27
C GLY A 66 -9.97 13.89 -0.70
N GLU A 67 -10.05 14.42 -1.92
CA GLU A 67 -11.24 15.14 -2.38
C GLU A 67 -12.45 14.23 -2.73
N GLY A 68 -12.22 12.93 -2.89
CA GLY A 68 -13.20 11.96 -3.37
C GLY A 68 -13.88 11.13 -2.28
N PHE A 69 -14.28 9.91 -2.65
CA PHE A 69 -14.75 8.88 -1.72
C PHE A 69 -13.59 7.96 -1.35
N ASP A 70 -13.36 7.76 -0.06
CA ASP A 70 -12.32 6.91 0.50
C ASP A 70 -12.94 5.91 1.48
N MET A 71 -12.98 4.64 1.09
CA MET A 71 -13.81 3.62 1.72
C MET A 71 -12.97 2.45 2.23
N PRO A 72 -12.63 2.42 3.54
CA PRO A 72 -11.91 1.29 4.13
C PRO A 72 -12.91 0.15 4.39
N THR A 73 -12.64 -1.02 3.86
CA THR A 73 -13.52 -2.20 3.96
C THR A 73 -12.99 -3.24 4.93
N CYS A 74 -11.72 -3.16 5.32
CA CYS A 74 -11.08 -4.13 6.21
C CYS A 74 -10.03 -3.49 7.13
N ILE A 75 -9.80 -4.14 8.27
CA ILE A 75 -8.72 -3.81 9.21
C ILE A 75 -8.03 -5.10 9.65
N SER A 76 -6.70 -5.10 9.74
CA SER A 76 -5.92 -6.21 10.29
C SER A 76 -4.77 -5.71 11.17
N VAL A 77 -4.38 -6.51 12.16
CA VAL A 77 -3.23 -6.21 13.01
C VAL A 77 -1.94 -6.47 12.23
N SER A 78 -1.03 -5.50 12.23
CA SER A 78 0.30 -5.66 11.62
C SER A 78 1.21 -6.45 12.57
N ASN A 79 1.99 -7.38 12.04
CA ASN A 79 2.99 -8.15 12.78
C ASN A 79 4.11 -7.24 13.32
N SER A 80 4.35 -6.12 12.64
CA SER A 80 5.39 -5.13 12.93
C SER A 80 4.87 -3.93 13.74
N GLN A 81 3.86 -4.13 14.60
CA GLN A 81 3.14 -3.12 15.39
C GLN A 81 2.31 -2.14 14.52
N GLY A 82 1.16 -1.71 15.03
CA GLY A 82 0.18 -0.88 14.30
C GLY A 82 -0.91 -1.70 13.61
N LEU A 83 -1.71 -1.02 12.79
CA LEU A 83 -2.86 -1.59 12.07
C LEU A 83 -2.73 -1.33 10.58
N LEU A 84 -3.14 -2.30 9.79
CA LEU A 84 -3.38 -2.15 8.37
C LEU A 84 -4.85 -1.88 8.14
N VAL A 85 -5.14 -0.87 7.35
CA VAL A 85 -6.50 -0.53 6.91
C VAL A 85 -6.50 -0.59 5.39
N GLY A 86 -7.39 -1.42 4.85
CA GLY A 86 -7.50 -1.68 3.42
C GLY A 86 -8.90 -1.38 2.90
N GLY A 87 -8.99 -1.04 1.62
CA GLY A 87 -10.24 -0.74 0.94
C GLY A 87 -10.00 -0.19 -0.45
N PHE A 88 -10.73 0.86 -0.81
CA PHE A 88 -10.52 1.56 -2.08
C PHE A 88 -10.69 3.06 -1.95
N THR A 89 -10.12 3.77 -2.91
CA THR A 89 -10.07 5.24 -2.95
C THR A 89 -10.46 5.72 -4.34
N PHE A 90 -11.24 6.81 -4.39
CA PHE A 90 -11.45 7.63 -5.59
C PHE A 90 -10.53 8.85 -5.61
N SER A 91 -9.81 9.10 -4.52
CA SER A 91 -8.98 10.30 -4.31
C SER A 91 -7.55 10.11 -4.81
N PHE A 92 -7.04 8.88 -4.84
CA PHE A 92 -5.64 8.58 -5.12
C PHE A 92 -5.49 7.51 -6.21
N GLY A 93 -4.33 7.51 -6.86
CA GLY A 93 -3.93 6.51 -7.85
C GLY A 93 -4.24 6.91 -9.30
N ASN A 94 -4.40 5.92 -10.18
CA ASN A 94 -4.48 6.08 -11.63
C ASN A 94 -5.88 5.77 -12.20
N GLY A 95 -6.76 5.16 -11.41
CA GLY A 95 -8.08 4.70 -11.82
C GLY A 95 -9.22 5.54 -11.29
N GLN A 96 -10.45 5.05 -11.47
CA GLN A 96 -11.65 5.64 -10.85
C GLN A 96 -11.86 5.13 -9.42
N ARG A 97 -11.47 3.87 -9.17
CA ARG A 97 -11.27 3.32 -7.83
C ARG A 97 -10.02 2.48 -7.87
N ASP A 98 -9.10 2.72 -6.96
CA ASP A 98 -7.93 1.87 -6.81
C ASP A 98 -7.98 1.16 -5.45
N PHE A 99 -7.42 -0.05 -5.37
CA PHE A 99 -7.16 -0.65 -4.05
C PHE A 99 -6.33 0.35 -3.25
N TRP A 100 -6.68 0.53 -1.99
CA TRP A 100 -5.98 1.43 -1.10
C TRP A 100 -5.61 0.70 0.17
N LEU A 101 -4.35 0.83 0.57
CA LEU A 101 -3.83 0.27 1.80
C LEU A 101 -3.02 1.34 2.52
N PHE A 102 -3.23 1.46 3.81
CA PHE A 102 -2.41 2.32 4.64
C PHE A 102 -2.19 1.69 6.02
N LYS A 103 -1.05 2.04 6.62
CA LYS A 103 -0.69 1.61 7.97
C LYS A 103 -0.86 2.77 8.93
N VAL A 104 -1.52 2.50 10.06
CA VAL A 104 -1.63 3.45 11.18
C VAL A 104 -0.88 2.94 12.40
N ASP A 105 -0.24 3.86 13.12
CA ASP A 105 0.42 3.58 14.39
C ASP A 105 -0.60 3.48 15.55
N GLU A 106 -0.12 3.19 16.77
CA GLU A 106 -0.98 3.06 17.96
C GLU A 106 -1.70 4.36 18.36
N SER A 107 -1.16 5.51 17.93
CA SER A 107 -1.72 6.85 18.12
C SER A 107 -2.64 7.28 16.97
N GLY A 108 -2.85 6.40 15.98
CA GLY A 108 -3.68 6.62 14.81
C GLY A 108 -3.00 7.44 13.70
N ASN A 109 -1.69 7.71 13.78
CA ASN A 109 -1.01 8.44 12.71
C ASN A 109 -0.72 7.50 11.54
N VAL A 110 -0.95 7.98 10.32
CA VAL A 110 -0.62 7.23 9.10
C VAL A 110 0.90 7.18 8.94
N SER A 111 1.46 5.98 8.93
CA SER A 111 2.89 5.74 8.73
C SER A 111 3.27 5.69 7.25
N TRP A 112 2.38 5.12 6.44
CA TRP A 112 2.49 5.08 4.97
C TRP A 112 1.14 4.76 4.37
N SER A 113 0.97 5.08 3.10
CA SER A 113 -0.18 4.68 2.28
C SER A 113 0.29 4.31 0.87
N CYS A 114 -0.43 3.43 0.20
CA CYS A 114 -0.19 3.04 -1.18
C CYS A 114 -1.50 2.70 -1.90
N THR A 115 -1.50 2.87 -3.21
CA THR A 115 -2.62 2.45 -4.07
C THR A 115 -2.17 1.43 -5.09
N VAL A 116 -3.04 0.46 -5.35
CA VAL A 116 -2.84 -0.52 -6.42
C VAL A 116 -4.05 -0.46 -7.34
N GLY A 117 -3.81 0.01 -8.56
CA GLY A 117 -4.84 -0.01 -9.58
C GLY A 117 -4.33 0.43 -10.94
N ARG A 118 -5.24 0.44 -11.91
CA ARG A 118 -4.99 0.72 -13.33
C ARG A 118 -5.91 1.83 -13.79
N SER A 119 -6.60 1.66 -14.92
CA SER A 119 -7.40 2.74 -15.53
C SER A 119 -8.87 2.72 -15.14
N ASN A 120 -9.33 1.71 -14.39
CA ASN A 120 -10.75 1.48 -14.11
C ASN A 120 -11.00 1.27 -12.61
N TYR A 121 -11.69 0.19 -12.20
CA TYR A 121 -12.06 -0.05 -10.81
C TYR A 121 -11.37 -1.27 -10.22
N GLU A 122 -10.73 -1.05 -9.09
CA GLU A 122 -10.21 -2.04 -8.17
C GLU A 122 -10.79 -1.77 -6.77
N GLU A 123 -11.51 -2.75 -6.19
CA GLU A 123 -11.99 -2.67 -4.80
C GLU A 123 -11.46 -3.79 -3.92
N ALA A 124 -10.67 -3.45 -2.90
CA ALA A 124 -10.18 -4.41 -1.93
C ALA A 124 -11.21 -4.63 -0.82
N TYR A 125 -11.32 -5.88 -0.34
CA TYR A 125 -12.19 -6.29 0.76
C TYR A 125 -11.44 -7.03 1.88
N ALA A 126 -10.18 -7.38 1.64
CA ALA A 126 -9.31 -7.97 2.65
C ALA A 126 -7.86 -7.52 2.41
N ALA A 127 -7.14 -7.29 3.49
CA ALA A 127 -5.72 -6.98 3.48
C ALA A 127 -5.01 -7.54 4.71
N LEU A 128 -3.78 -8.03 4.55
CA LEU A 128 -2.95 -8.52 5.65
C LEU A 128 -1.44 -8.46 5.35
N GLU A 129 -0.64 -8.33 6.40
CA GLU A 129 0.83 -8.47 6.33
C GLU A 129 1.19 -9.96 6.26
N VAL A 130 1.79 -10.39 5.15
CA VAL A 130 2.18 -11.79 4.90
C VAL A 130 3.61 -12.09 5.35
N ALA A 131 4.47 -11.07 5.37
CA ALA A 131 5.81 -11.09 5.93
C ALA A 131 6.23 -9.65 6.25
N GLU A 132 7.38 -9.44 6.88
CA GLU A 132 7.89 -8.11 7.17
C GLU A 132 7.92 -7.25 5.89
N ASN A 133 7.18 -6.14 5.89
CA ASN A 133 7.03 -5.21 4.76
C ASN A 133 6.39 -5.80 3.49
N GLU A 134 5.80 -6.99 3.57
CA GLU A 134 5.07 -7.61 2.47
C GLU A 134 3.59 -7.76 2.83
N TYR A 135 2.72 -7.31 1.93
CA TYR A 135 1.29 -7.23 2.17
C TYR A 135 0.52 -7.90 1.04
N ALA A 136 -0.60 -8.53 1.36
CA ALA A 136 -1.54 -9.06 0.39
C ALA A 136 -2.87 -8.33 0.49
N MET A 137 -3.49 -8.01 -0.65
CA MET A 137 -4.85 -7.52 -0.76
C MET A 137 -5.67 -8.41 -1.67
N ALA A 138 -6.95 -8.58 -1.35
CA ALA A 138 -7.88 -9.36 -2.16
C ALA A 138 -9.20 -8.62 -2.36
N GLY A 139 -9.77 -8.75 -3.54
CA GLY A 139 -10.98 -8.05 -3.96
C GLY A 139 -11.35 -8.37 -5.40
N TRP A 140 -11.83 -7.36 -6.12
CA TRP A 140 -12.16 -7.50 -7.53
C TRP A 140 -11.57 -6.36 -8.37
N THR A 141 -11.38 -6.63 -9.66
CA THR A 141 -10.95 -5.66 -10.68
C THR A 141 -11.84 -5.76 -11.91
N ASN A 142 -12.01 -4.65 -12.62
CA ASN A 142 -12.48 -4.65 -14.00
C ASN A 142 -11.49 -4.00 -14.99
N SER A 143 -10.27 -3.74 -14.55
CA SER A 143 -9.20 -3.21 -15.39
C SER A 143 -8.40 -4.31 -16.10
N ILE A 144 -8.43 -5.55 -15.57
CA ILE A 144 -7.74 -6.72 -16.12
C ILE A 144 -8.64 -7.96 -16.00
N GLY A 145 -8.39 -8.96 -16.84
CA GLY A 145 -9.13 -10.22 -16.82
C GLY A 145 -10.11 -10.35 -18.00
N GLN A 146 -11.14 -11.17 -17.82
CA GLN A 146 -12.14 -11.46 -18.85
C GLN A 146 -13.54 -11.13 -18.35
N GLY A 147 -14.21 -10.18 -19.03
CA GLY A 147 -15.60 -9.83 -18.72
C GLY A 147 -15.70 -8.57 -17.86
N TYR A 148 -16.59 -8.61 -16.85
CA TYR A 148 -16.91 -7.43 -16.03
C TYR A 148 -16.06 -7.36 -14.75
N TYR A 149 -16.21 -8.32 -13.84
CA TYR A 149 -15.51 -8.31 -12.57
C TYR A 149 -14.73 -9.61 -12.42
N ASP A 150 -13.42 -9.48 -12.21
CA ASP A 150 -12.51 -10.59 -12.02
C ASP A 150 -12.00 -10.61 -10.57
N PHE A 151 -11.88 -11.82 -10.02
CA PHE A 151 -11.29 -12.04 -8.70
C PHE A 151 -9.83 -11.63 -8.73
N TYR A 152 -9.46 -10.66 -7.89
CA TYR A 152 -8.12 -10.05 -7.92
C TYR A 152 -7.43 -10.18 -6.57
N VAL A 153 -6.21 -10.70 -6.61
CA VAL A 153 -5.31 -10.77 -5.46
C VAL A 153 -3.99 -10.17 -5.86
N VAL A 154 -3.48 -9.26 -5.04
CA VAL A 154 -2.17 -8.64 -5.24
C VAL A 154 -1.33 -8.80 -4.00
N LYS A 155 -0.03 -9.04 -4.20
CA LYS A 155 1.00 -8.95 -3.17
C LYS A 155 1.87 -7.75 -3.49
N ILE A 156 2.12 -6.89 -2.51
CA ILE A 156 3.00 -5.73 -2.61
C ILE A 156 4.08 -5.77 -1.56
N SER A 157 5.17 -5.07 -1.82
CA SER A 157 6.25 -4.80 -0.88
C SER A 157 6.41 -3.29 -0.74
N VAL A 158 6.44 -2.81 0.50
CA VAL A 158 6.60 -1.38 0.79
C VAL A 158 7.93 -1.21 1.53
N GLU A 159 8.93 -0.57 0.91
CA GLU A 159 10.16 -0.21 1.62
C GLU A 159 10.16 1.30 1.88
N ASN A 160 10.55 1.71 3.09
CA ASN A 160 10.66 3.12 3.49
C ASN A 160 9.38 3.96 3.34
N GLY A 161 8.20 3.33 3.27
CA GLY A 161 6.92 4.01 3.16
C GLY A 161 6.54 4.46 1.75
N GLU A 162 7.29 4.05 0.72
CA GLU A 162 6.95 4.28 -0.69
C GLU A 162 6.68 2.94 -1.41
N ASP A 163 5.66 2.94 -2.28
CA ASP A 163 5.24 1.78 -3.06
C ASP A 163 6.21 1.52 -4.24
N TRP A 164 6.79 0.32 -4.30
CA TRP A 164 7.68 -0.09 -5.39
C TRP A 164 6.98 -0.48 -6.69
N THR A 165 5.65 -0.65 -6.70
CA THR A 165 4.94 -1.03 -7.93
C THR A 165 4.95 0.08 -8.98
N ALA A 166 4.96 1.36 -8.57
CA ALA A 166 5.25 2.48 -9.47
C ALA A 166 6.71 2.46 -9.97
N ALA A 167 7.66 1.99 -9.15
CA ALA A 167 9.06 1.86 -9.52
C ALA A 167 9.33 0.67 -10.48
N TYR A 168 8.50 -0.38 -10.51
CA TYR A 168 8.72 -1.52 -11.42
C TYR A 168 8.65 -1.13 -12.90
N ASN A 169 7.83 -0.11 -13.25
CA ASN A 169 7.82 0.48 -14.60
C ASN A 169 9.04 1.38 -14.87
N PHE A 170 9.62 2.00 -13.84
CA PHE A 170 10.81 2.85 -13.97
C PHE A 170 12.10 2.03 -14.05
N VAL A 171 12.17 0.94 -13.29
CA VAL A 171 13.36 0.12 -13.09
C VAL A 171 13.67 -0.75 -14.31
N ILE A 172 12.67 -1.15 -15.12
CA ILE A 172 12.92 -1.79 -16.42
C ILE A 172 13.60 -0.81 -17.41
N SER A 173 13.30 0.49 -17.34
CA SER A 173 14.02 1.49 -18.16
C SER A 173 15.48 1.66 -17.70
N ALA A 174 15.73 1.63 -16.39
CA ALA A 174 17.07 1.79 -15.82
C ALA A 174 17.96 0.55 -15.96
N PHE A 175 17.40 -0.67 -15.89
CA PHE A 175 18.17 -1.92 -16.08
C PHE A 175 18.51 -2.19 -17.54
N ILE A 176 17.66 -1.80 -18.49
CA ILE A 176 18.02 -1.83 -19.92
C ILE A 176 19.17 -0.85 -20.19
N LEU A 177 19.19 0.32 -19.54
CA LEU A 177 20.30 1.27 -19.64
C LEU A 177 21.58 0.77 -18.95
N SER A 178 21.51 0.15 -17.76
CA SER A 178 22.70 -0.32 -17.05
C SER A 178 23.36 -1.53 -17.72
N ALA A 179 22.58 -2.45 -18.30
CA ALA A 179 23.11 -3.56 -19.09
C ALA A 179 23.86 -3.08 -20.35
N ILE A 180 23.36 -2.04 -21.03
CA ILE A 180 24.02 -1.43 -22.20
C ILE A 180 25.31 -0.71 -21.80
N VAL A 181 25.29 0.06 -20.70
CA VAL A 181 26.48 0.78 -20.20
C VAL A 181 27.56 -0.18 -19.70
N ILE A 182 27.19 -1.25 -18.99
CA ILE A 182 28.14 -2.29 -18.54
C ILE A 182 28.74 -3.01 -19.74
N ALA A 183 27.93 -3.39 -20.74
CA ALA A 183 28.43 -4.01 -21.97
C ALA A 183 29.40 -3.09 -22.74
N ALA A 184 29.10 -1.78 -22.81
CA ALA A 184 29.97 -0.78 -23.44
C ALA A 184 31.30 -0.59 -22.68
N LEU A 185 31.26 -0.54 -21.35
CA LEU A 185 32.46 -0.39 -20.50
C LEU A 185 33.35 -1.64 -20.54
N VAL A 186 32.76 -2.84 -20.51
CA VAL A 186 33.50 -4.10 -20.66
C VAL A 186 34.12 -4.20 -22.06
N GLY A 187 33.37 -3.83 -23.11
CA GLY A 187 33.89 -3.77 -24.48
C GLY A 187 35.07 -2.80 -24.64
N MET A 188 34.95 -1.60 -24.06
CA MET A 188 36.01 -0.60 -24.09
C MET A 188 37.24 -1.06 -23.30
N PHE A 189 37.06 -1.69 -22.14
CA PHE A 189 38.15 -2.25 -21.34
C PHE A 189 38.92 -3.35 -22.10
N LEU A 190 38.21 -4.25 -22.80
CA LEU A 190 38.84 -5.29 -23.62
C LEU A 190 39.60 -4.72 -24.81
N LEU A 191 39.09 -3.66 -25.45
CA LEU A 191 39.78 -2.94 -26.53
C LEU A 191 41.06 -2.26 -26.03
N ILE A 192 41.01 -1.58 -24.88
CA ILE A 192 42.19 -0.95 -24.27
C ILE A 192 43.22 -2.02 -23.92
N ARG A 193 42.81 -3.13 -23.29
CA ARG A 193 43.71 -4.23 -22.96
C ARG A 193 44.37 -4.82 -24.21
N ARG A 194 43.61 -5.01 -25.29
CA ARG A 194 44.14 -5.50 -26.57
C ARG A 194 45.15 -4.52 -27.18
N TYR A 195 44.85 -3.23 -27.15
CA TYR A 195 45.74 -2.18 -27.64
C TYR A 195 47.06 -2.12 -26.85
N VAL A 196 46.99 -2.16 -25.52
CA VAL A 196 48.18 -2.17 -24.65
C VAL A 196 49.04 -3.40 -24.91
N ASN A 197 48.44 -4.59 -24.99
CA ASN A 197 49.18 -5.82 -25.29
C ASN A 197 49.86 -5.78 -26.67
N GLN A 198 49.21 -5.22 -27.70
CA GLN A 198 49.82 -5.03 -29.00
C GLN A 198 51.01 -4.05 -28.95
N LYS A 199 50.90 -2.96 -28.19
CA LYS A 199 51.99 -1.99 -28.05
C LYS A 199 53.20 -2.58 -27.32
N ILE A 200 52.98 -3.32 -26.23
CA ILE A 200 54.05 -4.04 -25.50
C ILE A 200 54.73 -5.08 -26.42
N SER A 201 53.94 -5.87 -27.17
CA SER A 201 54.50 -6.86 -28.09
C SER A 201 55.37 -6.24 -29.18
N ARG A 202 55.03 -5.03 -29.67
CA ARG A 202 55.83 -4.31 -30.66
C ARG A 202 57.11 -3.69 -30.08
N GLN A 203 57.11 -3.31 -28.80
CA GLN A 203 58.33 -2.82 -28.14
C GLN A 203 59.33 -3.95 -27.91
N ASN A 204 58.87 -5.12 -27.47
CA ASN A 204 59.75 -6.29 -27.23
C ASN A 204 60.37 -6.88 -28.52
N VAL A 205 59.79 -6.64 -29.69
CA VAL A 205 60.35 -7.09 -30.98
C VAL A 205 61.46 -6.16 -31.49
N ASN A 206 61.58 -4.94 -30.96
CA ASN A 206 62.60 -3.96 -31.38
C ASN A 206 63.83 -3.92 -30.45
N GLU A 207 63.91 -4.77 -29.42
CA GLU A 207 65.05 -4.86 -28.48
C GLU A 207 65.86 -6.17 -28.60
N VAL A 208 65.70 -6.90 -29.72
CA VAL A 208 66.50 -8.10 -30.08
C VAL A 208 67.22 -7.86 -31.39
#